data_AF-A0A8I7BAB4-F1
#
_entry.id   AF-A0A8I7BAB4-F1
#
_cell.length_a   1.000
_cell.length_b   1.000
_cell.length_c   1.000
_cell.angle_alpha   90.00
_cell.angle_beta   90.00
_cell.angle_gamma   90.00
#
_symmetry.space_group_name_H-M   'P 1'
#
loop_
_entity.id
_entity.type
_entity.pdbx_description
1 polymer ?
#
loop_
_entity_poly.entity_id
_entity_poly.type
_entity_poly.pdbx_seq_one_letter_code
_entity_poly.pdbx_strand_id
1 'polypeptide(L)'
;MLQHVDPVRRPTESCSVTIPSSAVDQAVFFLRSHAVTLSATDGVNASSPVVVGRALEAQLSVPVHSLRVTTHHPEHFFVIFTQPTHQVNAVRRGSMRVDGAVFNIAS
;
A
#
# COMPACT_ATOMS: atom_id res chain seq x y z
N MET A 1 -35.76 2.34 -34.32
CA MET A 1 -36.58 1.68 -33.27
C MET A 1 -36.63 0.20 -33.62
N LEU A 2 -36.24 -0.80 -32.83
CA LEU A 2 -35.74 -0.96 -31.46
C LEU A 2 -34.75 -2.13 -31.54
N GLN A 3 -33.52 -1.99 -31.02
CA GLN A 3 -32.62 -3.14 -30.89
C GLN A 3 -33.16 -4.02 -29.77
N HIS A 4 -33.66 -5.20 -30.12
CA HIS A 4 -34.08 -6.23 -29.17
C HIS A 4 -32.82 -6.79 -28.49
N VAL A 5 -32.45 -6.19 -27.36
CA VAL A 5 -31.40 -6.71 -26.49
C VAL A 5 -31.98 -7.91 -25.76
N ASP A 6 -31.50 -9.10 -26.10
CA ASP A 6 -31.85 -10.36 -25.44
C ASP A 6 -31.53 -10.26 -23.93
N PRO A 7 -32.53 -10.35 -23.03
CA PRO A 7 -32.33 -10.21 -21.60
C PRO A 7 -31.42 -11.29 -20.99
N VAL A 8 -31.25 -12.43 -21.66
CA VAL A 8 -30.49 -13.60 -21.18
C VAL A 8 -28.99 -13.43 -21.39
N ARG A 9 -28.57 -12.50 -22.26
CA ARG A 9 -27.15 -12.15 -22.49
C ARG A 9 -26.65 -10.98 -21.64
N ARG A 10 -27.45 -10.43 -20.74
CA ARG A 10 -26.94 -9.46 -19.77
C ARG A 10 -26.02 -10.23 -18.81
N PRO A 11 -24.76 -9.80 -18.57
CA PRO A 11 -23.99 -10.31 -17.46
C PRO A 11 -24.81 -10.03 -16.19
N THR A 12 -25.48 -11.04 -15.66
CA THR A 12 -26.11 -10.94 -14.35
C THR A 12 -25.01 -10.56 -13.37
N GLU A 13 -25.25 -9.57 -12.51
CA GLU A 13 -24.41 -9.32 -11.35
C GLU A 13 -24.49 -10.55 -10.46
N SER A 14 -23.65 -11.54 -10.76
CA SER A 14 -23.45 -12.70 -9.92
C SER A 14 -22.70 -12.19 -8.71
N CYS A 15 -23.40 -12.08 -7.60
CA CYS A 15 -22.79 -11.75 -6.33
C CYS A 15 -21.88 -12.94 -5.96
N SER A 16 -20.60 -12.87 -6.36
CA SER A 16 -19.63 -13.89 -6.01
C SER A 16 -19.36 -13.79 -4.52
N VAL A 17 -19.95 -14.69 -3.74
CA VAL A 17 -19.58 -14.87 -2.33
C VAL A 17 -18.18 -15.45 -2.32
N THR A 18 -17.18 -14.58 -2.10
CA THR A 18 -15.81 -15.04 -1.89
C THR A 18 -15.75 -15.61 -0.48
N ILE A 19 -15.66 -16.94 -0.38
CA ILE A 19 -15.40 -17.60 0.89
C ILE A 19 -13.96 -17.22 1.29
N PRO A 20 -13.75 -16.61 2.47
CA PRO A 20 -12.41 -16.31 2.93
C PRO A 20 -11.61 -17.61 3.03
N SER A 21 -10.58 -17.71 2.18
CA SER A 21 -9.63 -18.81 2.22
C SER A 21 -8.59 -18.52 3.31
N SER A 22 -8.08 -19.56 3.96
CA SER A 22 -6.97 -19.42 4.91
C SER A 22 -5.75 -18.71 4.30
N ALA A 23 -5.54 -18.82 2.98
CA ALA A 23 -4.50 -18.07 2.27
C ALA A 23 -4.75 -16.56 2.26
N VAL A 24 -6.02 -16.14 2.13
CA VAL A 24 -6.40 -14.71 2.17
C VAL A 24 -6.25 -14.17 3.59
N ASP A 25 -6.70 -14.91 4.60
CA ASP A 25 -6.50 -14.52 6.00
C ASP A 25 -5.02 -14.36 6.35
N GLN A 26 -4.16 -15.30 5.91
CA GLN A 26 -2.72 -15.21 6.10
C GLN A 26 -2.13 -13.97 5.40
N ALA A 27 -2.54 -13.68 4.17
CA ALA A 27 -2.08 -12.50 3.44
C ALA A 27 -2.51 -11.20 4.14
N VAL A 28 -3.76 -11.12 4.60
CA VAL A 28 -4.27 -9.96 5.35
C VAL A 28 -3.52 -9.79 6.67
N PHE A 29 -3.31 -10.86 7.42
CA PHE A 29 -2.54 -10.83 8.67
C PHE A 29 -1.10 -10.36 8.43
N PHE A 30 -0.46 -10.88 7.38
CA PHE A 30 0.88 -10.48 6.99
C PHE A 30 0.93 -8.99 6.65
N LEU A 31 0.06 -8.51 5.77
CA LEU A 31 0.05 -7.10 5.36
C LEU A 31 -0.24 -6.16 6.54
N ARG A 32 -1.17 -6.50 7.42
CA ARG A 32 -1.45 -5.69 8.62
C ARG A 32 -0.27 -5.57 9.56
N SER A 33 0.59 -6.59 9.63
CA SER A 33 1.72 -6.63 10.54
C SER A 33 3.02 -6.11 9.91
N HIS A 34 3.12 -6.14 8.58
CA HIS A 34 4.36 -5.88 7.85
C HIS A 34 4.29 -4.68 6.90
N ALA A 35 3.10 -4.19 6.55
CA ALA A 35 2.98 -3.12 5.58
C ALA A 35 2.58 -1.78 6.20
N VAL A 36 2.97 -0.71 5.51
CA VAL A 36 2.48 0.65 5.73
C VAL A 36 2.20 1.32 4.38
N THR A 37 1.28 2.26 4.41
CA THR A 37 1.03 3.22 3.33
C THR A 37 1.67 4.55 3.70
N LEU A 38 2.38 5.14 2.73
CA LEU A 38 2.91 6.49 2.80
C LEU A 38 2.10 7.39 1.89
N SER A 39 1.58 8.48 2.43
CA SER A 39 0.77 9.44 1.69
C SER A 39 1.39 10.83 1.78
N ALA A 40 1.62 11.48 0.65
CA ALA A 40 2.03 12.89 0.64
C ALA A 40 0.96 13.75 1.30
N THR A 41 1.40 14.66 2.18
CA THR A 41 0.50 15.60 2.85
C THR A 41 -0.05 16.65 1.88
N ASP A 42 0.72 16.96 0.84
CA ASP A 42 0.44 17.93 -0.22
C ASP A 42 -0.26 17.32 -1.45
N GLY A 43 -0.49 16.00 -1.46
CA GLY A 43 -1.31 15.32 -2.48
C GLY A 43 -0.62 15.07 -3.84
N VAL A 44 0.68 15.37 -3.98
CA VAL A 44 1.44 15.10 -5.21
C VAL A 44 2.77 14.44 -4.86
N ASN A 45 3.01 13.18 -5.25
CA ASN A 45 4.35 12.60 -5.13
C ASN A 45 5.16 12.86 -6.39
N ALA A 46 6.16 13.73 -6.30
CA ALA A 46 7.26 13.78 -7.27
C ALA A 46 8.39 12.78 -6.95
N SER A 47 8.33 12.10 -5.80
CA SER A 47 9.38 11.18 -5.34
C SER A 47 9.37 9.84 -6.08
N SER A 48 10.53 9.18 -6.12
CA SER A 48 10.64 7.81 -6.62
C SER A 48 10.67 6.80 -5.47
N PRO A 49 10.26 5.53 -5.69
CA PRO A 49 10.35 4.47 -4.67
C PRO A 49 11.76 4.29 -4.11
N VAL A 50 12.78 4.55 -4.92
CA VAL A 50 14.19 4.46 -4.51
C VAL A 50 14.52 5.55 -3.48
N VAL A 51 14.09 6.78 -3.73
CA VAL A 51 14.31 7.91 -2.81
C VAL A 51 13.53 7.70 -1.50
N VAL A 52 12.30 7.20 -1.58
CA VAL A 52 11.50 6.80 -0.40
C VAL A 52 12.20 5.71 0.40
N GLY A 53 12.72 4.67 -0.26
CA GLY A 53 13.48 3.59 0.37
C GLY A 53 14.73 4.08 1.09
N ARG A 54 15.49 4.99 0.47
CA ARG A 54 16.64 5.66 1.10
C ARG A 54 16.24 6.52 2.28
N ALA A 55 15.13 7.23 2.19
CA ALA A 55 14.62 8.03 3.29
C ALA A 55 14.21 7.13 4.47
N LEU A 56 13.56 5.99 4.22
CA LEU A 56 13.24 5.00 5.26
C LEU A 56 14.50 4.46 5.94
N GLU A 57 15.55 4.18 5.18
CA GLU A 57 16.85 3.76 5.71
C GLU A 57 17.49 4.84 6.60
N ALA A 58 17.58 6.07 6.10
CA ALA A 58 18.22 7.16 6.83
C ALA A 58 17.45 7.58 8.08
N GLN A 59 16.12 7.54 8.04
CA GLN A 59 15.29 8.08 9.11
C GLN A 59 14.84 7.03 10.11
N LEU A 60 14.49 5.82 9.67
CA LEU A 60 13.97 4.75 10.53
C LEU A 60 15.02 3.67 10.83
N SER A 61 16.26 3.81 10.32
CA SER A 61 17.32 2.82 10.46
C SER A 61 16.92 1.43 9.94
N VAL A 62 16.03 1.39 8.95
CA VAL A 62 15.59 0.13 8.32
C VAL A 62 16.43 -0.10 7.07
N PRO A 63 17.23 -1.18 6.98
CA PRO A 63 18.04 -1.43 5.81
C PRO A 63 17.19 -1.54 4.54
N VAL A 64 17.65 -0.97 3.42
CA VAL A 64 16.87 -1.00 2.14
C VAL A 64 16.53 -2.40 1.65
N HIS A 65 17.34 -3.41 1.98
CA HIS A 65 17.09 -4.81 1.61
C HIS A 65 16.06 -5.50 2.51
N SER A 66 15.69 -4.88 3.63
CA SER A 66 14.68 -5.37 4.59
C SER A 66 13.29 -4.75 4.35
N LEU A 67 13.12 -4.03 3.23
CA LEU A 67 11.87 -3.40 2.84
C LEU A 67 11.68 -3.45 1.32
N ARG A 68 10.43 -3.41 0.88
CA ARG A 68 10.05 -3.26 -0.53
C ARG A 68 9.10 -2.10 -0.67
N VAL A 69 9.48 -1.09 -1.47
CA VAL A 69 8.64 0.07 -1.77
C VAL A 69 8.02 -0.12 -3.15
N THR A 70 6.70 0.02 -3.26
CA THR A 70 5.97 0.04 -4.52
C THR A 70 5.13 1.30 -4.64
N THR A 71 5.05 1.84 -5.85
CA THR A 71 4.10 2.93 -6.16
C THR A 71 2.74 2.32 -6.45
N HIS A 72 1.69 2.76 -5.76
CA HIS A 72 0.32 2.30 -6.00
C HIS A 72 -0.57 3.39 -6.64
N HIS A 73 -0.35 4.66 -6.26
CA HIS A 73 -1.05 5.82 -6.82
C HIS A 73 -0.05 7.00 -6.87
N PRO A 74 -0.22 8.01 -7.75
CA PRO A 74 0.63 9.21 -7.75
C PRO A 74 0.79 9.89 -6.39
N GLU A 75 -0.12 9.72 -5.43
CA GLU A 75 -0.01 10.25 -4.07
C GLU A 75 0.38 9.21 -3.00
N HIS A 76 0.51 7.92 -3.35
CA HIS A 76 0.74 6.84 -2.38
C HIS A 76 1.89 5.89 -2.72
N PHE A 77 2.72 5.62 -1.71
CA PHE A 77 3.64 4.48 -1.70
C PHE A 77 3.15 3.41 -0.74
N PHE A 78 3.34 2.16 -1.14
CA PHE A 78 3.12 1.01 -0.28
C PHE A 78 4.48 0.40 0.08
N VAL A 79 4.71 0.19 1.37
CA VAL A 79 5.98 -0.31 1.89
C VAL A 79 5.73 -1.59 2.65
N ILE A 80 6.40 -2.66 2.26
CA ILE A 80 6.35 -3.96 2.94
C ILE A 80 7.69 -4.20 3.62
N PHE A 81 7.67 -4.37 4.93
CA PHE A 81 8.85 -4.70 5.74
C PHE A 81 9.00 -6.21 5.89
N THR A 82 10.24 -6.71 5.85
CA THR A 82 10.51 -8.12 6.17
C THR A 82 10.22 -8.44 7.64
N GLN A 83 10.43 -7.47 8.54
CA GLN A 83 10.21 -7.63 9.98
C GLN A 83 9.06 -6.74 10.47
N PRO A 84 8.14 -7.26 11.31
CA PRO A 84 6.99 -6.49 11.78
C PRO A 84 7.40 -5.37 12.75
N THR A 85 8.52 -5.52 13.45
CA THR A 85 9.05 -4.46 14.34
C THR A 85 9.38 -3.18 13.58
N HIS A 86 9.83 -3.27 12.33
CA HIS A 86 10.08 -2.11 11.48
C HIS A 86 8.80 -1.38 11.11
N GLN A 87 7.71 -2.13 10.87
CA GLN A 87 6.38 -1.58 10.63
C GLN A 87 5.89 -0.78 11.84
N VAL A 88 5.99 -1.36 13.05
CA VAL A 88 5.55 -0.70 14.28
C VAL A 88 6.35 0.59 14.54
N ASN A 89 7.66 0.55 14.30
CA ASN A 89 8.52 1.73 14.45
C ASN A 89 8.18 2.82 13.42
N ALA A 90 7.86 2.44 12.18
CA ALA A 90 7.42 3.36 11.14
C ALA A 90 6.09 4.04 11.51
N VAL A 91 5.09 3.26 11.95
CA VAL A 91 3.79 3.78 12.39
C VAL A 91 3.94 4.70 13.60
N ARG A 92 4.77 4.31 14.58
CA ARG A 92 5.06 5.14 15.76
C ARG A 92 5.71 6.48 15.41
N ARG A 93 6.50 6.53 14.34
CA ARG A 93 7.06 7.79 13.84
C ARG A 93 5.97 8.71 13.29
N GLY A 94 4.91 8.14 12.69
CA GLY A 94 3.73 8.84 12.19
C GLY A 94 3.93 9.65 10.90
N SER A 95 5.11 10.25 10.69
CA SER A 95 5.46 10.95 9.46
C SER A 95 6.95 10.91 9.17
N MET A 96 7.32 11.14 7.91
CA MET A 96 8.72 11.24 7.46
C MET A 96 8.86 12.28 6.36
N ARG A 97 10.09 12.79 6.18
CA ARG A 97 10.40 13.69 5.07
C ARG A 97 11.05 12.94 3.93
N VAL A 98 10.57 13.12 2.71
CA VAL A 98 11.19 12.54 1.50
C VAL A 98 11.30 13.65 0.48
N ASP A 99 12.51 13.96 0.05
CA ASP A 99 12.79 15.00 -0.96
C ASP A 99 12.12 16.36 -0.67
N GLY A 100 12.12 16.76 0.61
CA GLY A 100 11.49 18.00 1.08
C GLY A 100 9.98 17.92 1.34
N ALA A 101 9.28 16.91 0.82
CA ALA A 101 7.87 16.67 1.08
C ALA A 101 7.64 15.86 2.37
N VAL A 102 6.49 16.07 3.02
CA VAL A 102 6.09 15.36 4.25
C VAL A 102 5.12 14.24 3.90
N PHE A 103 5.48 13.02 4.29
CA PHE A 103 4.66 11.83 4.11
C PHE A 103 4.11 11.36 5.45
N ASN A 104 2.80 11.10 5.49
CA ASN A 104 2.15 10.46 6.62
C ASN A 104 2.26 8.94 6.50
N ILE A 105 2.48 8.27 7.63
CA ILE A 105 2.66 6.81 7.71
C ILE A 105 1.42 6.20 8.36
N ALA A 106 0.73 5.32 7.66
CA ALA A 106 -0.45 4.59 8.16
C ALA A 106 -0.29 3.08 7.93
N SER A 107 -0.86 2.23 8.80
CA SER A 107 -0.92 0.77 8.58
C SER A 107 -2.18 0.35 7.85
#